data_AF-K0S0F2-F1
#
_entry.id   AF-K0S0F2-F1
#
_cell.length_a   1.000
_cell.length_b   1.000
_cell.length_c   1.000
_cell.angle_alpha   90.00
_cell.angle_beta   90.00
_cell.angle_gamma   90.00
#
_symmetry.space_group_name_H-M   'P 1'
#
loop_
_entity.id
_entity.type
_entity.pdbx_description
1 polymer ?
#
loop_
_entity_poly.entity_id
_entity_poly.type
_entity_poly.pdbx_seq_one_letter_code
_entity_poly.pdbx_strand_id
1 'polypeptide(L)'
;MTNKHMMSELDWDVSSSVRLLLSWGAGCSKKEEAATVARVCGKYELANVLDSELGGRRCEIVNLLARPKLNGKTCVADEYLPDSNQYKVTLETKSKGVLVLSPDNLKRRDRTPQDCGYYIEFKNGLTIRHDFDWNEDCQVFVAALNNSNDET
;
A
#
# COMPACT_ATOMS: atom_id res chain seq x y z
N MET A 1 -37.34 10.20 -6.87
CA MET A 1 -36.64 9.18 -6.07
C MET A 1 -35.18 9.56 -6.01
N THR A 2 -34.73 9.88 -4.80
CA THR A 2 -33.50 10.62 -4.52
C THR A 2 -32.28 9.74 -4.73
N ASN A 3 -31.34 10.25 -5.53
CA ASN A 3 -30.01 9.72 -5.81
C ASN A 3 -29.07 9.79 -4.57
N LYS A 4 -29.63 9.53 -3.38
CA LYS A 4 -28.95 9.52 -2.08
C LYS A 4 -28.71 8.11 -1.55
N HIS A 5 -29.31 7.07 -2.16
CA HIS A 5 -29.15 5.69 -1.72
C HIS A 5 -28.07 4.90 -2.45
N MET A 6 -27.49 5.44 -3.53
CA MET A 6 -26.39 4.77 -4.26
C MET A 6 -24.99 5.25 -3.84
N MET A 7 -24.90 6.29 -3.00
CA MET A 7 -23.65 6.86 -2.47
C MET A 7 -23.41 6.49 -1.00
N SER A 8 -24.07 5.46 -0.47
CA SER A 8 -23.83 4.96 0.90
C SER A 8 -22.96 3.70 0.95
N GLU A 9 -22.53 3.16 -0.18
CA GLU A 9 -21.66 1.96 -0.26
C GLU A 9 -20.17 2.29 -0.51
N LEU A 10 -19.81 3.57 -0.54
CA LEU A 10 -18.43 4.03 -0.59
C LEU A 10 -18.24 5.10 0.49
N ASP A 11 -18.23 4.69 1.76
CA ASP A 11 -17.66 5.52 2.82
C ASP A 11 -16.13 5.51 2.67
N TRP A 12 -15.68 6.21 1.64
CA TRP A 12 -14.28 6.34 1.30
C TRP A 12 -13.65 7.32 2.29
N ASP A 13 -13.10 6.77 3.37
CA ASP A 13 -12.35 7.58 4.34
C ASP A 13 -11.13 8.21 3.66
N VAL A 14 -10.95 9.51 3.88
CA VAL A 14 -9.80 10.31 3.42
C VAL A 14 -8.47 9.63 3.78
N SER A 15 -8.41 8.96 4.93
CA SER A 15 -7.20 8.25 5.36
C SER A 15 -6.89 7.07 4.44
N SER A 16 -7.90 6.30 4.03
CA SER A 16 -7.75 5.21 3.06
C SER A 16 -7.27 5.72 1.70
N SER A 17 -7.76 6.89 1.26
CA SER A 17 -7.31 7.52 0.01
C SER A 17 -5.85 7.93 0.07
N VAL A 18 -5.46 8.61 1.15
CA VAL A 18 -4.07 9.05 1.34
C VAL A 18 -3.15 7.84 1.37
N ARG A 19 -3.51 6.78 2.11
CA ARG A 19 -2.74 5.53 2.17
C ARG A 19 -2.58 4.89 0.80
N LEU A 20 -3.65 4.80 0.02
CA LEU A 20 -3.58 4.28 -1.34
C LEU A 20 -2.58 5.09 -2.17
N LEU A 21 -2.73 6.43 -2.21
CA LEU A 21 -1.84 7.30 -2.99
C LEU A 21 -0.36 7.17 -2.57
N LEU A 22 -0.07 7.19 -1.26
CA LEU A 22 1.29 7.02 -0.72
C LEU A 22 1.90 5.68 -1.13
N SER A 23 1.09 4.63 -1.11
CA SER A 23 1.52 3.28 -1.48
C SER A 23 1.81 3.13 -2.98
N TRP A 24 1.31 4.06 -3.81
CA TRP A 24 1.63 4.24 -5.23
C TRP A 24 2.73 5.29 -5.46
N GLY A 25 3.48 5.65 -4.42
CA GLY A 25 4.64 6.53 -4.52
C GLY A 25 4.31 8.02 -4.54
N ALA A 26 3.04 8.41 -4.32
CA ALA A 26 2.68 9.82 -4.24
C ALA A 26 3.52 10.55 -3.17
N GLY A 27 4.02 11.72 -3.54
CA GLY A 27 4.64 12.65 -2.60
C GLY A 27 3.61 13.64 -2.05
N CYS A 28 3.87 14.18 -0.86
CA CYS A 28 3.14 15.32 -0.32
C CYS A 28 4.10 16.51 -0.25
N SER A 29 3.87 17.54 -1.07
CA SER A 29 4.71 18.75 -1.11
C SER A 29 4.58 19.63 0.14
N LYS A 30 3.49 19.45 0.89
CA LYS A 30 3.18 20.17 2.14
C LYS A 30 2.92 19.18 3.27
N LYS A 31 3.83 18.22 3.42
CA LYS A 31 3.71 17.08 4.34
C LYS A 31 3.44 17.51 5.78
N GLU A 32 4.18 18.50 6.27
CA GLU A 32 4.03 19.04 7.64
C GLU A 32 2.68 19.74 7.87
N GLU A 33 2.21 20.51 6.89
CA GLU A 33 0.90 21.17 6.94
C GLU A 33 -0.22 20.12 6.99
N ALA A 34 -0.14 19.09 6.13
CA ALA A 34 -1.10 17.99 6.09
C ALA A 34 -1.11 17.19 7.41
N ALA A 35 0.05 16.90 7.98
CA ALA A 35 0.14 16.22 9.27
C ALA A 35 -0.44 17.07 10.42
N THR A 36 -0.22 18.39 10.39
CA THR A 36 -0.80 19.33 11.36
C THR A 36 -2.32 19.34 11.28
N VAL A 37 -2.88 19.43 10.07
CA VAL A 37 -4.33 19.36 9.86
C VAL A 37 -4.89 18.02 10.35
N ALA A 38 -4.22 16.91 10.05
CA ALA A 38 -4.63 15.59 10.53
C ALA A 38 -4.70 15.53 12.07
N ARG A 39 -3.73 16.11 12.79
CA ARG A 39 -3.76 16.20 14.26
C ARG A 39 -4.93 17.03 14.76
N VAL A 40 -5.17 18.21 14.17
CA VAL A 40 -6.29 19.09 14.57
C VAL A 40 -7.63 18.38 14.38
N CYS A 41 -7.76 17.54 13.35
CA CYS A 41 -8.94 16.71 13.11
C CYS A 41 -8.97 15.41 13.96
N GLY A 42 -8.03 15.19 14.87
CA GLY A 42 -7.96 13.98 15.70
C GLY A 42 -7.48 12.71 14.98
N LYS A 43 -6.98 12.82 13.76
CA LYS A 43 -6.46 11.70 12.95
C LYS A 43 -4.97 11.46 13.21
N TYR A 44 -4.63 11.11 14.45
CA TYR A 44 -3.23 10.98 14.90
C TYR A 44 -2.43 9.90 14.13
N GLU A 45 -3.04 8.76 13.84
CA GLU A 45 -2.38 7.70 13.06
C GLU A 45 -2.00 8.19 11.64
N LEU A 46 -2.90 8.93 11.00
CA LEU A 46 -2.63 9.52 9.69
C LEU A 46 -1.54 10.59 9.77
N ALA A 47 -1.54 11.41 10.84
CA ALA A 47 -0.47 12.38 11.06
C ALA A 47 0.90 11.70 11.23
N ASN A 48 0.97 10.61 12.00
CA ASN A 48 2.21 9.85 12.19
C ASN A 48 2.70 9.23 10.88
N VAL A 49 1.78 8.67 10.08
CA VAL A 49 2.07 8.18 8.73
C VAL A 49 2.64 9.30 7.86
N LEU A 50 1.99 10.47 7.85
CA LEU A 50 2.42 11.62 7.09
C LEU A 50 3.75 12.19 7.58
N ASP A 51 4.12 12.12 8.85
CA ASP A 51 5.42 12.63 9.32
C ASP A 51 6.56 11.65 9.06
N SER A 52 6.29 10.34 9.12
CA SER A 52 7.28 9.30 8.89
C SER A 52 7.73 9.18 7.43
N GLU A 53 8.96 8.75 7.18
CA GLU A 53 9.50 8.63 5.82
C GLU A 53 8.77 7.55 4.99
N LEU A 54 8.53 6.39 5.61
CA LEU A 54 7.99 5.21 4.95
C LEU A 54 6.49 5.00 5.20
N GLY A 55 5.86 5.78 6.08
CA GLY A 55 4.44 5.63 6.39
C GLY A 55 3.55 5.68 5.16
N GLY A 56 2.65 4.71 5.07
CA GLY A 56 1.74 4.50 3.93
C GLY A 56 2.42 4.02 2.65
N ARG A 57 3.76 3.96 2.60
CA ARG A 57 4.48 3.55 1.40
C ARG A 57 4.57 2.04 1.31
N ARG A 58 4.69 1.57 0.06
CA ARG A 58 5.07 0.19 -0.23
C ARG A 58 6.58 0.03 -0.09
N CYS A 59 6.99 -1.04 0.56
CA CYS A 59 8.37 -1.37 0.85
C CYS A 59 8.68 -2.84 0.52
N GLU A 60 9.95 -3.14 0.40
CA GLU A 60 10.52 -4.48 0.39
C GLU A 60 11.24 -4.73 1.71
N ILE A 61 11.02 -5.90 2.29
CA ILE A 61 11.71 -6.31 3.52
C ILE A 61 13.14 -6.70 3.20
N VAL A 62 14.10 -6.10 3.89
CA VAL A 62 15.53 -6.33 3.72
C VAL A 62 16.21 -6.57 5.06
N ASN A 63 17.37 -7.23 5.04
CA ASN A 63 18.25 -7.38 6.20
C ASN A 63 17.60 -7.98 7.46
N LEU A 64 16.51 -8.75 7.34
CA LEU A 64 15.81 -9.32 8.48
C LEU A 64 16.43 -10.66 8.89
N LEU A 65 17.38 -10.62 9.82
CA LEU A 65 18.16 -11.79 10.26
C LEU A 65 17.32 -12.83 11.00
N ALA A 66 16.36 -12.39 11.82
CA ALA A 66 15.53 -13.30 12.62
C ALA A 66 14.61 -14.18 11.77
N ARG A 67 14.22 -13.71 10.58
CA ARG A 67 13.32 -14.41 9.65
C ARG A 67 13.75 -14.19 8.19
N PRO A 68 14.86 -14.83 7.75
CA PRO A 68 15.43 -14.58 6.42
C PRO A 68 14.47 -14.86 5.25
N LYS A 69 13.49 -15.76 5.45
CA LYS A 69 12.46 -16.11 4.46
C LYS A 69 11.51 -14.97 4.11
N LEU A 70 11.51 -13.88 4.89
CA LEU A 70 10.71 -12.70 4.63
C LEU A 70 11.47 -11.67 3.79
N ASN A 71 12.80 -11.78 3.67
CA ASN A 71 13.57 -10.86 2.83
C ASN A 71 13.14 -11.00 1.36
N GLY A 72 13.02 -9.87 0.67
CA GLY A 72 12.51 -9.78 -0.69
C GLY A 72 10.98 -9.73 -0.80
N LYS A 73 10.23 -10.01 0.29
CA LYS A 73 8.77 -9.86 0.28
C LYS A 73 8.37 -8.39 0.35
N THR A 74 7.26 -8.04 -0.30
CA THR A 74 6.71 -6.70 -0.29
C THR A 74 5.65 -6.51 0.79
N CYS A 75 5.58 -5.29 1.31
CA CYS A 75 4.65 -4.89 2.37
C CYS A 75 4.26 -3.42 2.23
N VAL A 76 3.19 -3.01 2.90
CA VAL A 76 2.82 -1.59 3.07
C VAL A 76 3.03 -1.22 4.53
N ALA A 77 3.68 -0.08 4.79
CA ALA A 77 3.90 0.43 6.14
C ALA A 77 2.67 1.19 6.65
N ASP A 78 1.67 0.46 7.15
CA ASP A 78 0.38 1.00 7.55
C ASP A 78 0.45 1.93 8.76
N GLU A 79 1.39 1.74 9.66
CA GLU A 79 1.48 2.58 10.85
C GLU A 79 2.92 2.87 11.19
N TYR A 80 3.17 4.08 11.68
CA TYR A 80 4.44 4.44 12.29
C TYR A 80 4.27 4.58 13.79
N LEU A 81 5.09 3.85 14.53
CA LEU A 81 5.13 3.80 15.99
C LEU A 81 6.30 4.68 16.46
N PRO A 82 6.06 5.95 16.83
CA PRO A 82 7.13 6.89 17.13
C PRO A 82 7.94 6.51 18.37
N ASP A 83 7.31 5.87 19.36
CA ASP A 83 7.96 5.50 20.64
C ASP A 83 9.08 4.47 20.47
N SER A 84 8.96 3.57 19.48
CA SER A 84 9.95 2.55 19.18
C SER A 84 10.69 2.78 17.87
N ASN A 85 10.36 3.84 17.13
CA ASN A 85 10.83 4.09 15.76
C ASN A 85 10.67 2.84 14.88
N GLN A 86 9.46 2.27 14.85
CA GLN A 86 9.14 1.07 14.08
C GLN A 86 7.90 1.29 13.22
N TYR A 87 7.75 0.44 12.21
CA TYR A 87 6.58 0.42 11.36
C TYR A 87 5.80 -0.87 11.57
N LYS A 88 4.48 -0.73 11.73
CA LYS A 88 3.57 -1.85 11.54
C LYS A 88 3.33 -1.99 10.05
N VAL A 89 3.68 -3.14 9.50
CA VAL A 89 3.57 -3.39 8.06
C VAL A 89 2.65 -4.57 7.79
N THR A 90 1.86 -4.48 6.72
CA THR A 90 1.08 -5.60 6.20
C THR A 90 1.75 -6.16 4.95
N LEU A 91 2.04 -7.46 4.97
CA LEU A 91 2.57 -8.19 3.82
C LEU A 91 1.55 -8.21 2.69
N GLU A 92 2.02 -8.06 1.44
CA GLU A 92 1.11 -8.08 0.29
C GLU A 92 0.73 -9.49 -0.19
N THR A 93 1.34 -10.53 0.39
CA THR A 93 1.02 -11.94 0.15
C THR A 93 -0.48 -12.24 0.36
N LYS A 94 -0.98 -13.37 -0.14
CA LYS A 94 -2.39 -13.76 0.06
C LYS A 94 -2.78 -13.86 1.54
N SER A 95 -1.83 -14.21 2.41
CA SER A 95 -2.05 -14.31 3.86
C SER A 95 -2.20 -12.97 4.59
N LYS A 96 -1.83 -11.84 3.96
CA LYS A 96 -1.86 -10.48 4.54
C LYS A 96 -1.29 -10.39 5.97
N GLY A 97 -0.22 -11.13 6.25
CA GLY A 97 0.40 -11.14 7.58
C GLY A 97 0.91 -9.78 8.03
N VAL A 98 0.73 -9.44 9.31
CA VAL A 98 1.17 -8.17 9.91
C VAL A 98 2.46 -8.38 10.69
N LEU A 99 3.41 -7.45 10.56
CA LEU A 99 4.72 -7.46 11.22
C LEU A 99 5.03 -6.08 11.81
N VAL A 100 5.94 -6.03 12.77
CA VAL A 100 6.52 -4.77 13.26
C VAL A 100 8.01 -4.80 12.94
N LEU A 101 8.49 -3.82 12.16
CA LEU A 101 9.85 -3.79 11.61
C LEU A 101 10.52 -2.43 11.83
N SER A 102 11.84 -2.46 12.00
CA SER A 102 12.68 -1.25 12.02
C SER A 102 12.75 -0.63 10.61
N PRO A 103 12.92 0.71 10.49
CA PRO A 103 13.26 1.35 9.22
C PRO A 103 14.40 0.68 8.47
N ASP A 104 15.44 0.19 9.17
CA ASP A 104 16.60 -0.48 8.57
C ASP A 104 16.25 -1.81 7.86
N ASN A 105 15.07 -2.37 8.18
CA ASN A 105 14.55 -3.57 7.55
C ASN A 105 13.60 -3.29 6.39
N LEU A 106 13.43 -2.03 6.02
CA LEU A 106 12.48 -1.61 4.99
C LEU A 106 13.19 -0.79 3.92
N LYS A 107 13.08 -1.22 2.67
CA LYS A 107 13.52 -0.46 1.51
C LYS A 107 12.30 0.02 0.74
N ARG A 108 12.16 1.33 0.50
CA ARG A 108 11.07 1.89 -0.31
C ARG A 108 11.01 1.20 -1.69
N ARG A 109 9.82 0.75 -2.06
CA ARG A 109 9.53 0.10 -3.35
C ARG A 109 8.12 0.50 -3.79
N ASP A 110 8.00 1.69 -4.35
CA ASP A 110 6.71 2.22 -4.80
C ASP A 110 6.15 1.38 -5.95
N ARG A 111 4.81 1.35 -6.06
CA ARG A 111 4.15 0.63 -7.14
C ARG A 111 4.38 1.29 -8.50
N THR A 112 4.50 0.46 -9.53
CA THR A 112 4.46 0.85 -10.93
C THR A 112 3.45 -0.03 -11.68
N PRO A 113 3.04 0.31 -12.91
CA PRO A 113 2.17 -0.58 -13.69
C PRO A 113 2.74 -2.00 -13.86
N GLN A 114 4.07 -2.13 -13.95
CA GLN A 114 4.76 -3.43 -14.06
C GLN A 114 5.00 -4.10 -12.70
N ASP A 115 4.98 -3.34 -11.60
CA ASP A 115 5.27 -3.80 -10.25
C ASP A 115 4.20 -3.26 -9.28
N CYS A 116 2.96 -3.69 -9.49
CA CYS A 116 1.79 -3.20 -8.75
C CYS A 116 1.50 -4.02 -7.48
N GLY A 117 2.03 -5.24 -7.35
CA GLY A 117 1.82 -6.14 -6.22
C GLY A 117 0.42 -6.78 -6.14
N TYR A 118 -0.55 -6.29 -6.90
CA TYR A 118 -1.87 -6.87 -7.12
C TYR A 118 -2.45 -6.34 -8.44
N TYR A 119 -3.37 -7.10 -9.05
CA TYR A 119 -4.04 -6.67 -10.28
C TYR A 119 -5.56 -6.62 -10.07
N ILE A 120 -6.21 -5.59 -10.61
CA ILE A 120 -7.67 -5.46 -10.58
C ILE A 120 -8.16 -5.52 -12.02
N GLU A 121 -9.05 -6.47 -12.30
CA GLU A 121 -9.68 -6.67 -13.61
C GLU A 121 -11.18 -6.38 -13.49
N PHE A 122 -11.73 -5.68 -14.49
CA PHE A 122 -13.17 -5.47 -14.61
C PHE A 122 -13.68 -6.25 -15.82
N LYS A 123 -14.49 -7.29 -15.57
CA LYS A 123 -14.99 -8.18 -16.61
C LYS A 123 -16.46 -8.48 -16.40
N ASN A 124 -17.28 -8.20 -17.42
CA ASN A 124 -18.73 -8.45 -17.39
C ASN A 124 -19.44 -7.86 -16.15
N GLY A 125 -19.02 -6.66 -15.71
CA GLY A 125 -19.56 -6.02 -14.52
C GLY A 125 -19.03 -6.56 -13.18
N LEU A 126 -18.18 -7.58 -13.19
CA LEU A 126 -17.49 -8.09 -12.00
C LEU A 126 -16.14 -7.40 -11.82
N THR A 127 -15.83 -7.03 -10.57
CA THR A 127 -14.48 -6.62 -10.15
C THR A 127 -13.74 -7.83 -9.61
N ILE A 128 -12.65 -8.22 -10.25
CA ILE A 128 -11.81 -9.35 -9.86
C ILE A 128 -10.49 -8.80 -9.34
N ARG A 129 -10.10 -9.19 -8.14
CA ARG A 129 -8.80 -8.85 -7.54
C ARG A 129 -7.90 -10.07 -7.56
N HIS A 130 -6.75 -9.93 -8.21
CA HIS A 130 -5.70 -10.93 -8.25
C HIS A 130 -4.62 -10.54 -7.23
N ASP A 131 -4.52 -11.31 -6.14
CA ASP A 131 -3.46 -11.20 -5.15
C ASP A 131 -2.41 -12.30 -5.37
N PHE A 132 -1.15 -11.97 -5.14
CA PHE A 132 -0.01 -12.83 -5.40
C PHE A 132 0.77 -13.13 -4.11
N ASP A 133 1.42 -14.28 -4.04
CA ASP A 133 2.28 -14.60 -2.89
C ASP A 133 3.70 -14.03 -3.04
N TRP A 134 4.10 -13.80 -4.28
CA TRP A 134 5.38 -13.23 -4.68
C TRP A 134 5.20 -12.14 -5.71
N ASN A 135 6.14 -11.20 -5.73
CA ASN A 135 6.06 -10.07 -6.64
C ASN A 135 6.30 -10.49 -8.09
N GLU A 136 7.17 -11.48 -8.28
CA GLU A 136 7.52 -12.07 -9.56
C GLU A 136 6.29 -12.68 -10.23
N ASP A 137 5.39 -13.32 -9.47
CA ASP A 137 4.15 -13.87 -9.99
C ASP A 137 3.24 -12.75 -10.53
N CYS A 138 3.17 -11.62 -9.82
CA CYS A 138 2.43 -10.44 -10.28
C CYS A 138 3.03 -9.88 -11.58
N GLN A 139 4.35 -9.81 -11.66
CA GLN A 139 5.06 -9.31 -12.84
C GLN A 139 4.84 -10.21 -14.06
N VAL A 140 4.92 -11.54 -13.88
CA VAL A 140 4.64 -12.52 -14.93
C VAL A 140 3.20 -12.40 -15.42
N PHE A 141 2.24 -12.24 -14.49
CA PHE A 141 0.84 -12.05 -14.83
C PHE A 141 0.60 -10.77 -15.65
N VAL A 142 1.16 -9.64 -15.20
CA VAL A 142 1.05 -8.36 -15.93
C VAL A 142 1.71 -8.43 -17.31
N ALA A 143 2.89 -9.06 -17.42
CA ALA A 143 3.58 -9.22 -18.69
C ALA A 143 2.77 -10.06 -19.69
N ALA A 144 2.15 -11.15 -19.22
CA ALA A 144 1.29 -11.98 -20.06
C ALA A 144 0.08 -11.21 -20.61
N LEU A 145 -0.54 -10.34 -19.80
CA LEU A 145 -1.66 -9.51 -20.23
C LEU A 145 -1.26 -8.47 -21.30
N ASN A 146 -0.09 -7.86 -21.16
CA ASN A 146 0.38 -6.89 -22.15
C ASN A 146 0.63 -7.56 -23.51
N ASN A 147 1.24 -8.74 -23.52
CA ASN A 147 1.50 -9.49 -24.76
C ASN A 147 0.21 -9.94 -25.46
N SER A 148 -0.85 -10.26 -24.71
CA SER A 148 -2.14 -10.64 -25.32
C SER A 148 -2.92 -9.46 -25.92
N ASN A 149 -2.62 -8.23 -25.49
CA ASN A 149 -3.29 -7.03 -26.00
C ASN A 149 -2.64 -6.47 -27.27
N ASP A 150 -1.41 -6.92 -27.60
CA ASP A 150 -0.68 -6.49 -28.80
C ASP A 150 -1.01 -7.35 -30.05
N GLU A 151 -1.86 -8.37 -29.92
CA GLU A 151 -2.30 -9.26 -31.02
C GLU A 151 -3.70 -8.91 -31.61
N THR A 152 -4.25 -7.72 -31.30
CA THR A 152 -5.55 -7.24 -31.83
C THR A 152 -5.46 -5.93 -32.58
#